data_AF-A0A917Q8V3-F1
#
_entry.id   AF-A0A917Q8V3-F1
#
_cell.length_a   1.000
_cell.length_b   1.000
_cell.length_c   1.000
_cell.angle_alpha   90.00
_cell.angle_beta   90.00
_cell.angle_gamma   90.00
#
_symmetry.space_group_name_H-M   'P 1'
#
loop_
_entity.id
_entity.type
_entity.pdbx_description
1 polymer ?
#
loop_
_entity_poly.entity_id
_entity_poly.type
_entity_poly.pdbx_seq_one_letter_code
_entity_poly.pdbx_strand_id
1 'polypeptide(L)'
;MTSLLDANELPAGFSYPKGFEHIVELNLVNLEPWEIMFGSLLQARLHGTEKRYPGKGYIPFARRGDNDDVECWIAPGNQEVVIVHDFASLGYEVRRTFPHFYDWFRQAIDDLIEFDELG
;
A
#
# COMPACT_ATOMS: atom_id res chain seq x y z
N MET A 1 -13.84 13.83 -0.64
CA MET A 1 -13.62 13.13 0.65
C MET A 1 -12.45 12.20 0.46
N THR A 2 -11.41 12.38 1.26
CA THR A 2 -10.20 11.56 1.33
C THR A 2 -10.49 10.43 2.32
N SER A 3 -11.07 9.32 1.84
CA SER A 3 -11.43 8.19 2.68
C SER A 3 -10.68 6.93 2.26
N LEU A 4 -10.38 6.06 3.22
CA LEU A 4 -9.96 4.68 2.96
C LEU A 4 -11.13 3.90 2.32
N LEU A 5 -10.84 2.70 1.79
CA LEU A 5 -11.88 1.78 1.32
C LEU A 5 -12.81 1.41 2.48
N ASP A 6 -14.12 1.37 2.20
CA ASP A 6 -15.11 0.95 3.18
C ASP A 6 -15.27 -0.58 3.25
N ALA A 7 -16.07 -1.05 4.21
CA ALA A 7 -16.28 -2.48 4.43
C ALA A 7 -16.95 -3.22 3.24
N ASN A 8 -17.63 -2.52 2.33
CA ASN A 8 -18.22 -3.11 1.13
C ASN A 8 -17.20 -3.25 0.00
N GLU A 9 -16.13 -2.45 0.04
CA GLU A 9 -15.04 -2.47 -0.93
C GLU A 9 -13.90 -3.43 -0.53
N LEU A 10 -13.79 -3.71 0.76
CA LEU A 10 -12.78 -4.62 1.30
C LEU A 10 -13.18 -6.09 1.17
N PRO A 11 -12.22 -7.00 0.91
CA PRO A 11 -12.48 -8.44 0.95
C PRO A 11 -13.06 -8.89 2.30
N ALA A 12 -13.95 -9.88 2.26
CA ALA A 12 -14.58 -10.42 3.46
C ALA A 12 -13.53 -10.91 4.47
N GLY A 13 -13.64 -10.44 5.71
CA GLY A 13 -12.70 -10.79 6.80
C GLY A 13 -11.46 -9.90 6.88
N PHE A 14 -11.26 -8.98 5.94
CA PHE A 14 -10.20 -7.97 6.04
C PHE A 14 -10.62 -6.81 6.96
N SER A 15 -9.68 -6.37 7.78
CA SER A 15 -9.76 -5.10 8.51
C SER A 15 -8.38 -4.46 8.51
N TYR A 16 -8.33 -3.14 8.38
CA TYR A 16 -7.07 -2.42 8.51
C TYR A 16 -6.41 -2.71 9.86
N PRO A 17 -5.07 -2.85 9.91
CA PRO A 17 -4.36 -2.93 11.17
C PRO A 17 -4.52 -1.63 11.97
N LYS A 18 -4.71 -1.75 13.28
CA LYS A 18 -4.80 -0.59 14.18
C LYS A 18 -3.62 0.38 14.04
N GLY A 19 -2.42 -0.15 13.76
CA GLY A 19 -1.24 0.67 13.53
C GLY A 19 -1.34 1.54 12.27
N PHE A 20 -1.96 1.02 11.20
CA PHE A 20 -2.21 1.77 9.98
C PHE A 20 -3.27 2.86 10.22
N GLU A 21 -4.39 2.50 10.85
CA GLU A 21 -5.44 3.47 11.20
C GLU A 21 -4.86 4.61 12.04
N HIS A 22 -4.00 4.30 13.01
CA HIS A 22 -3.36 5.28 13.86
C HIS A 22 -2.46 6.26 13.09
N ILE A 23 -1.66 5.80 12.12
CA ILE A 23 -0.82 6.73 11.33
C ILE A 23 -1.67 7.64 10.43
N VAL A 24 -2.80 7.14 9.93
CA VAL A 24 -3.75 7.92 9.13
C VAL A 24 -4.42 8.98 10.01
N GLU A 25 -4.83 8.63 11.24
CA GLU A 25 -5.36 9.57 12.24
C GLU A 25 -4.36 10.68 12.59
N LEU A 26 -3.07 10.34 12.68
CA LEU A 26 -1.97 11.30 12.90
C LEU A 26 -1.60 12.11 11.66
N ASN A 27 -2.25 11.88 10.51
CA ASN A 27 -1.96 12.51 9.22
C ASN A 27 -0.51 12.28 8.74
N LEU A 28 0.09 11.14 9.11
CA LEU A 28 1.40 10.68 8.62
C LEU A 28 1.23 9.97 7.27
N VAL A 29 0.70 10.69 6.29
CA VAL A 29 0.19 10.13 5.03
C VAL A 29 1.00 10.53 3.80
N ASN A 30 1.81 11.57 3.91
CA ASN A 30 2.80 11.94 2.90
C ASN A 30 4.19 11.71 3.50
N LEU A 31 4.86 10.67 3.02
CA LEU A 31 6.16 10.19 3.48
C LEU A 31 7.11 10.14 2.27
N GLU A 32 7.15 11.22 1.48
CA GLU A 32 7.85 11.27 0.18
C GLU A 32 9.21 10.55 0.26
N PRO A 33 9.40 9.47 -0.53
CA PRO A 33 8.75 9.18 -1.80
C PRO A 33 7.42 8.41 -1.71
N TRP A 34 6.96 8.00 -0.52
CA TRP A 34 5.72 7.26 -0.33
C TRP A 34 4.52 8.17 -0.02
N GLU A 35 3.35 7.81 -0.57
CA GLU A 35 2.08 8.49 -0.28
C GLU A 35 0.98 7.47 0.00
N ILE A 36 0.27 7.62 1.12
CA ILE A 36 -0.95 6.85 1.41
C ILE A 36 -2.06 7.34 0.47
N MET A 37 -2.66 6.40 -0.25
CA MET A 37 -3.72 6.69 -1.21
C MET A 37 -5.10 6.71 -0.54
N PHE A 38 -5.98 7.57 -1.03
CA PHE A 38 -7.36 7.69 -0.56
C PHE A 38 -8.34 7.89 -1.72
N GLY A 39 -9.63 7.67 -1.45
CA GLY A 39 -10.73 8.01 -2.35
C GLY A 39 -10.61 7.37 -3.73
N SER A 40 -10.87 8.15 -4.78
CA SER A 40 -10.88 7.66 -6.16
C SER A 40 -9.52 7.13 -6.63
N LEU A 41 -8.40 7.65 -6.12
CA LEU A 41 -7.07 7.16 -6.46
C LEU A 41 -6.88 5.73 -5.92
N LEU A 42 -7.23 5.51 -4.65
CA LEU A 42 -7.17 4.21 -4.01
C LEU A 42 -8.08 3.19 -4.72
N GLN A 43 -9.32 3.58 -5.04
CA GLN A 43 -10.28 2.74 -5.77
C GLN A 43 -9.78 2.38 -7.18
N ALA A 44 -9.26 3.36 -7.93
CA ALA A 44 -8.69 3.13 -9.25
C ALA A 44 -7.49 2.18 -9.18
N ARG A 45 -6.65 2.32 -8.15
CA ARG A 45 -5.50 1.46 -7.95
C ARG A 45 -5.90 0.03 -7.58
N LEU A 46 -6.90 -0.14 -6.70
CA LEU A 46 -7.46 -1.45 -6.36
C LEU A 46 -7.96 -2.16 -7.63
N HIS A 47 -8.79 -1.50 -8.43
CA HIS A 47 -9.33 -2.08 -9.66
C HIS A 47 -8.23 -2.41 -10.69
N GLY A 48 -7.26 -1.51 -10.85
CA GLY A 48 -6.13 -1.73 -11.76
C GLY A 48 -5.27 -2.92 -11.35
N THR A 49 -4.97 -3.03 -10.06
CA THR A 49 -4.14 -4.11 -9.49
C THR A 49 -4.83 -5.46 -9.64
N GLU A 50 -6.12 -5.56 -9.32
CA GLU A 50 -6.89 -6.81 -9.50
C GLU A 50 -6.99 -7.21 -10.98
N LYS A 51 -7.12 -6.24 -11.90
CA LYS A 51 -7.13 -6.52 -13.34
C LYS A 51 -5.79 -7.07 -13.84
N ARG A 52 -4.67 -6.58 -13.32
CA ARG A 52 -3.32 -7.01 -13.71
C ARG A 52 -2.92 -8.33 -13.04
N TYR A 53 -3.31 -8.51 -11.79
CA TYR A 53 -2.91 -9.64 -10.96
C TYR A 53 -4.14 -10.35 -10.35
N PRO A 54 -5.01 -10.92 -11.20
CA PRO A 54 -6.29 -11.47 -10.76
C PRO A 54 -6.10 -12.60 -9.73
N GLY A 55 -6.86 -12.53 -8.64
CA GLY A 55 -6.86 -13.56 -7.59
C GLY A 55 -5.65 -13.53 -6.65
N LYS A 56 -4.77 -12.52 -6.73
CA LYS A 56 -3.68 -12.34 -5.76
C LYS A 56 -4.13 -11.75 -4.43
N GLY A 57 -5.30 -11.11 -4.40
CA GLY A 57 -5.84 -10.50 -3.18
C GLY A 57 -5.04 -9.29 -2.70
N TYR A 58 -4.37 -8.57 -3.61
CA TYR A 58 -3.64 -7.36 -3.30
C TYR A 58 -4.61 -6.20 -3.03
N ILE A 59 -4.55 -5.64 -1.82
CA ILE A 59 -5.31 -4.44 -1.45
C ILE A 59 -4.31 -3.28 -1.33
N PRO A 60 -4.20 -2.40 -2.33
CA PRO A 60 -3.24 -1.30 -2.28
C PRO A 60 -3.57 -0.33 -1.14
N PHE A 61 -2.57 0.34 -0.59
CA PHE A 61 -2.78 1.41 0.39
C PHE A 61 -1.79 2.57 0.26
N ALA A 62 -0.58 2.33 -0.25
CA ALA A 62 0.41 3.37 -0.53
C ALA A 62 1.00 3.21 -1.94
N ARG A 63 1.52 4.31 -2.48
CA ARG A 63 2.25 4.34 -3.75
C ARG A 63 3.56 5.08 -3.58
N ARG A 64 4.55 4.73 -4.40
CA ARG A 64 5.76 5.54 -4.56
C ARG A 64 5.55 6.60 -5.64
N GLY A 65 6.08 7.80 -5.43
CA GLY A 65 5.96 8.92 -6.37
C GLY A 65 6.99 8.90 -7.51
N ASP A 66 8.13 8.25 -7.29
CA ASP A 66 9.30 8.21 -8.18
C ASP A 66 9.33 6.98 -9.11
N ASN A 67 8.45 6.00 -8.89
CA ASN A 67 8.32 4.80 -9.70
C ASN A 67 6.91 4.16 -9.60
N ASP A 68 6.71 3.00 -10.22
CA ASP A 68 5.42 2.30 -10.25
C ASP A 68 5.19 1.35 -9.05
N ASP A 69 5.96 1.47 -7.97
CA ASP A 69 5.78 0.62 -6.79
C ASP A 69 4.54 1.02 -5.99
N VAL A 70 3.81 0.00 -5.55
CA VAL A 70 2.56 0.11 -4.79
C VAL A 70 2.62 -0.90 -3.65
N GLU A 71 2.40 -0.42 -2.44
CA GLU A 71 2.19 -1.30 -1.30
C GLU A 71 0.78 -1.84 -1.27
N CYS A 72 0.72 -3.15 -1.08
CA CYS A 72 -0.51 -3.86 -0.91
C CYS A 72 -0.51 -4.67 0.39
N TRP A 73 -1.67 -4.79 1.01
CA TRP A 73 -1.97 -5.90 1.91
C TRP A 73 -2.25 -7.16 1.11
N ILE A 74 -2.07 -8.34 1.72
CA ILE A 74 -2.45 -9.62 1.13
C ILE A 74 -3.70 -10.17 1.84
N ALA A 75 -4.85 -10.10 1.16
CA ALA A 75 -6.11 -10.68 1.63
C ALA A 75 -6.11 -12.21 1.51
N PRO A 76 -6.85 -12.95 2.38
CA PRO A 76 -7.71 -12.47 3.47
C PRO A 76 -6.94 -12.10 4.75
N GLY A 77 -5.60 -12.17 4.74
CA GLY A 77 -4.77 -11.69 5.84
C GLY A 77 -4.78 -10.17 5.94
N ASN A 78 -4.23 -9.64 7.04
CA ASN A 78 -4.09 -8.19 7.26
C ASN A 78 -2.77 -7.80 7.92
N GLN A 79 -1.79 -8.70 8.00
CA GLN A 79 -0.52 -8.41 8.65
C GLN A 79 0.59 -8.16 7.65
N GLU A 80 0.64 -8.99 6.59
CA GLU A 80 1.69 -8.93 5.59
C GLU A 80 1.46 -7.78 4.61
N VAL A 81 2.55 -7.06 4.33
CA VAL A 81 2.63 -6.02 3.32
C VAL A 81 3.55 -6.50 2.21
N VAL A 82 3.18 -6.24 0.96
CA VAL A 82 3.98 -6.55 -0.22
C VAL A 82 4.17 -5.30 -1.06
N ILE A 83 5.39 -5.08 -1.54
CA ILE A 83 5.68 -4.07 -2.56
C ILE A 83 5.48 -4.73 -3.92
N VAL A 84 4.45 -4.26 -4.62
CA VAL A 84 4.09 -4.65 -5.98
C VAL A 84 4.63 -3.60 -6.94
N HIS A 85 5.54 -3.99 -7.85
CA HIS A 85 5.88 -3.17 -9.00
C HIS A 85 4.73 -3.22 -9.99
N ASP A 86 3.82 -2.25 -9.86
CA ASP A 86 2.61 -2.17 -10.67
C ASP A 86 3.03 -2.09 -12.14
N PHE A 87 2.40 -2.87 -13.03
CA PHE A 87 2.79 -3.07 -14.45
C PHE A 87 3.90 -4.07 -14.77
N ALA A 88 4.53 -4.71 -13.77
CA ALA A 88 5.34 -5.90 -14.02
C ALA A 88 4.49 -7.05 -14.59
N SER A 89 5.15 -7.98 -15.29
CA SER A 89 4.49 -9.23 -15.74
C SER A 89 4.05 -10.07 -14.54
N LEU A 90 2.88 -10.73 -14.65
CA LEU A 90 2.37 -11.64 -13.63
C LEU A 90 3.42 -12.68 -13.23
N GLY A 91 3.66 -12.81 -11.92
CA GLY A 91 4.68 -13.66 -11.31
C GLY A 91 6.00 -12.94 -10.99
N TYR A 92 6.20 -11.70 -11.46
CA TYR A 92 7.40 -10.90 -11.25
C TYR A 92 7.12 -9.57 -10.54
N GLU A 93 5.87 -9.36 -10.12
CA GLU A 93 5.44 -8.08 -9.56
C GLU A 93 5.91 -7.85 -8.13
N VAL A 94 6.20 -8.89 -7.37
CA VAL A 94 6.61 -8.77 -5.97
C VAL A 94 8.09 -8.43 -5.85
N ARG A 95 8.41 -7.23 -5.34
CA ARG A 95 9.79 -6.80 -5.07
C ARG A 95 10.25 -7.17 -3.66
N ARG A 96 9.36 -7.05 -2.68
CA ARG A 96 9.67 -7.27 -1.27
C ARG A 96 8.40 -7.57 -0.49
N THR A 97 8.52 -8.35 0.57
CA THR A 97 7.46 -8.59 1.55
C THR A 97 7.91 -8.16 2.94
N PHE A 98 6.96 -7.77 3.77
CA PHE A 98 7.13 -7.41 5.16
C PHE A 98 6.09 -8.18 5.98
N PRO A 99 6.50 -8.90 7.04
CA PRO A 99 5.57 -9.71 7.82
C PRO A 99 4.57 -8.87 8.61
N HIS A 100 4.88 -7.60 8.88
CA HIS A 100 4.00 -6.69 9.60
C HIS A 100 4.02 -5.28 8.98
N PHE A 101 2.91 -4.56 9.14
CA PHE A 101 2.79 -3.15 8.77
C PHE A 101 3.95 -2.27 9.28
N TYR A 102 4.34 -2.41 10.55
CA TYR A 102 5.40 -1.55 11.12
C TYR A 102 6.79 -1.85 10.55
N ASP A 103 7.00 -3.02 9.95
CA ASP A 103 8.26 -3.33 9.28
C ASP A 103 8.33 -2.57 7.95
N TRP A 104 7.22 -2.44 7.23
CA TRP A 104 7.11 -1.53 6.09
C TRP A 104 7.21 -0.07 6.53
N PHE A 105 6.48 0.34 7.58
CA PHE A 105 6.46 1.74 8.01
C PHE A 105 7.85 2.25 8.40
N ARG A 106 8.67 1.43 9.07
CA ARG A 106 10.08 1.78 9.32
C ARG A 106 10.86 2.01 8.03
N GLN A 107 10.72 1.13 7.04
CA GLN A 107 11.35 1.32 5.73
C GLN A 107 10.84 2.58 5.04
N ALA A 108 9.55 2.91 5.12
CA ALA A 108 9.03 4.14 4.52
C ALA A 108 9.61 5.41 5.16
N ILE A 109 9.91 5.37 6.47
CA ILE A 109 10.63 6.46 7.15
C ILE A 109 12.10 6.51 6.74
N ASP A 110 12.78 5.36 6.63
CA ASP A 110 14.16 5.32 6.16
C ASP A 110 14.26 5.86 4.72
N ASP A 111 13.34 5.45 3.84
CA ASP A 111 13.25 5.92 2.45
C ASP A 111 12.99 7.43 2.37
N LEU A 112 12.18 7.99 3.27
CA LEU A 112 11.97 9.44 3.37
C LEU A 112 13.26 10.16 3.70
N ILE A 113 13.99 9.69 4.72
CA ILE A 113 15.26 10.30 5.14
C ILE A 113 16.27 10.25 4.00
N GLU A 114 16.40 9.09 3.34
CA GLU A 114 17.29 8.93 2.19
C GLU A 114 16.91 9.83 1.01
N PHE A 115 15.61 9.97 0.72
CA PHE A 115 15.14 10.82 -0.38
C PHE A 115 15.41 12.30 -0.11
N ASP A 116 15.18 12.76 1.12
CA ASP A 116 15.49 14.13 1.57
C ASP A 116 17.00 14.44 1.52
N GLU A 117 17.86 13.47 1.83
CA GLU A 117 19.32 13.64 1.76
C GLU A 117 19.89 13.65 0.33
N LEU A 118 19.16 13.06 -0.63
CA LEU A 118 19.55 12.95 -2.03
C LEU A 118 18.96 14.04 -2.94
N GLY A 119 17.94 14.78 -2.47
CA GLY A 119 17.29 15.89 -3.17
C GLY A 119 18.00 17.24 -3.03
#